data_AF-A0A439CSR9-F1
#
_entry.id   AF-A0A439CSR9-F1
#
_cell.length_a   1.000
_cell.length_b   1.000
_cell.length_c   1.000
_cell.angle_alpha   90.00
_cell.angle_beta   90.00
_cell.angle_gamma   90.00
#
_symmetry.space_group_name_H-M   'P 1'
#
loop_
_entity.id
_entity.type
_entity.pdbx_description
1 polymer ?
#
loop_
_entity_poly.entity_id
_entity_poly.type
_entity_poly.pdbx_seq_one_letter_code
_entity_poly.pdbx_strand_id
1 'polypeptide(L)'
;MATDSLYILNESVKNDIEKETARLELQHRFFDDAMNNELLPPHIMDQLAETPSPRVCEIAAGTAIWLKELAKTLPASAELVGLDFDVSKFPEPEALPSNISLGFVDAYEPFPMEYQNRFDVVHLRHFILATKKDHGVLLVQNLLSLLRPGGWLVWVEAGAPLASAEPPSEALFQVQKIYYNFIKAAGLEIE
;
A
#
# COMPACT_ATOMS: atom_id res chain seq x y z
N MET A 1 -7.98 17.59 17.28
CA MET A 1 -6.73 17.03 17.83
C MET A 1 -6.05 16.34 16.68
N ALA A 2 -4.88 16.80 16.24
CA ALA A 2 -4.16 16.16 15.14
C ALA A 2 -3.68 14.80 15.65
N THR A 3 -4.21 13.73 15.09
CA THR A 3 -3.70 12.38 15.30
C THR A 3 -2.38 12.29 14.57
N ASP A 4 -1.27 12.21 15.32
CA ASP A 4 0.04 11.95 14.73
C ASP A 4 -0.04 10.66 13.89
N SER A 5 0.26 10.76 12.60
CA SER A 5 0.27 9.60 11.71
C SER A 5 1.37 8.65 12.19
N LEU A 6 1.00 7.38 12.44
CA LEU A 6 1.97 6.35 12.80
C LEU A 6 2.93 6.02 11.62
N TYR A 7 2.53 6.36 10.39
CA TYR A 7 3.35 6.17 9.22
C TYR A 7 4.42 7.27 9.16
N ILE A 8 5.67 6.92 9.50
CA ILE A 8 6.77 7.89 9.63
C ILE A 8 7.13 8.57 8.30
N LEU A 9 6.76 7.96 7.17
CA LEU A 9 6.90 8.57 5.83
C LEU A 9 5.70 9.44 5.44
N ASN A 10 4.59 9.41 6.21
CA ASN A 10 3.49 10.34 6.00
C ASN A 10 3.85 11.68 6.62
N GLU A 11 4.35 12.59 5.80
CA GLU A 11 4.65 13.94 6.24
C GLU A 11 3.48 14.91 6.00
N SER A 12 2.25 14.47 5.71
CA SER A 12 1.10 15.37 5.45
C SER A 12 0.81 16.36 6.60
N VAL A 13 1.21 16.02 7.83
CA VAL A 13 1.07 16.90 9.02
C VAL A 13 2.20 17.95 9.10
N LYS A 14 3.32 17.74 8.40
CA LYS A 14 4.52 18.61 8.37
C LYS A 14 4.74 19.33 7.04
N ASN A 15 4.27 18.74 5.94
CA ASN A 15 4.37 19.23 4.57
C ASN A 15 2.99 19.66 4.06
N ASP A 16 3.01 20.54 3.06
CA ASP A 16 1.85 20.84 2.23
C ASP A 16 1.29 19.55 1.60
N ILE A 17 -0.04 19.36 1.63
CA ILE A 17 -0.73 18.18 1.08
C ILE A 17 -0.35 17.94 -0.38
N GLU A 18 -0.15 19.01 -1.16
CA GLU A 18 0.30 18.94 -2.54
C GLU A 18 1.68 18.29 -2.68
N LYS A 19 2.60 18.60 -1.76
CA LYS A 19 3.95 18.02 -1.75
C LYS A 19 3.92 16.54 -1.37
N GLU A 20 3.08 16.18 -0.41
CA GLU A 20 2.96 14.78 0.01
C GLU A 20 2.31 13.92 -1.10
N THR A 21 1.29 14.43 -1.76
CA THR A 21 0.71 13.82 -2.96
C THR A 21 1.77 13.63 -4.05
N ALA A 22 2.53 14.67 -4.39
CA ALA A 22 3.60 14.58 -5.38
C ALA A 22 4.70 13.57 -5.00
N ARG A 23 5.05 13.48 -3.70
CA ARG A 23 5.99 12.49 -3.18
C ARG A 23 5.46 11.06 -3.35
N LEU A 24 4.19 10.81 -3.01
CA LEU A 24 3.55 9.49 -3.17
C LEU A 24 3.46 9.07 -4.63
N GLU A 25 3.09 9.97 -5.53
CA GLU A 25 3.06 9.67 -6.96
C GLU A 25 4.45 9.42 -7.56
N LEU A 26 5.47 10.16 -7.11
CA LEU A 26 6.86 9.88 -7.50
C LEU A 26 7.33 8.53 -6.97
N GLN A 27 7.02 8.20 -5.72
CA GLN A 27 7.34 6.90 -5.11
C GLN A 27 6.71 5.77 -5.93
N HIS A 28 5.42 5.89 -6.29
CA HIS A 28 4.76 4.89 -7.13
C HIS A 28 5.45 4.69 -8.47
N ARG A 29 5.72 5.76 -9.23
CA ARG A 29 6.38 5.66 -10.54
C ARG A 29 7.76 5.01 -10.44
N PHE A 30 8.53 5.32 -9.39
CA PHE A 30 9.84 4.72 -9.17
C PHE A 30 9.75 3.21 -8.94
N PHE A 31 8.85 2.77 -8.05
CA PHE A 31 8.71 1.34 -7.75
C PHE A 31 8.13 0.55 -8.91
N ASP A 32 7.16 1.10 -9.62
CA ASP A 32 6.57 0.44 -10.78
C ASP A 32 7.61 0.26 -11.88
N ASP A 33 8.41 1.30 -12.20
CA ASP A 33 9.52 1.20 -13.15
C ASP A 33 10.53 0.10 -12.75
N ALA A 34 10.89 0.04 -11.46
CA ALA A 34 11.76 -1.01 -10.92
C ALA A 34 11.16 -2.43 -11.01
N MET A 35 9.84 -2.54 -11.07
CA MET A 35 9.09 -3.80 -11.23
C MET A 35 8.65 -4.04 -12.68
N ASN A 36 9.33 -3.44 -13.67
CA ASN A 36 9.00 -3.55 -15.10
C ASN A 36 7.57 -3.10 -15.45
N ASN A 37 7.00 -2.20 -14.66
CA ASN A 37 5.62 -1.75 -14.73
C ASN A 37 4.58 -2.87 -14.53
N GLU A 38 4.96 -3.95 -13.86
CA GLU A 38 4.03 -5.01 -13.45
C GLU A 38 3.35 -4.62 -12.12
N LEU A 39 2.08 -4.25 -12.18
CA LEU A 39 1.28 -3.87 -11.01
C LEU A 39 0.91 -5.05 -10.11
N LEU A 40 0.81 -6.25 -10.70
CA LEU A 40 0.49 -7.51 -10.06
C LEU A 40 1.27 -8.64 -10.76
N PRO A 41 1.57 -9.75 -10.06
CA PRO A 41 2.16 -10.94 -10.69
C PRO A 41 1.37 -11.40 -11.92
N PRO A 42 2.03 -11.81 -13.03
CA PRO A 42 1.34 -12.12 -14.29
C PRO A 42 0.19 -13.13 -14.17
N HIS A 43 0.37 -14.21 -13.39
CA HIS A 43 -0.68 -15.22 -13.20
C HIS A 43 -1.93 -14.69 -12.46
N ILE A 44 -1.77 -13.67 -11.60
CA ILE A 44 -2.90 -13.01 -10.94
C ILE A 44 -3.59 -12.08 -11.95
N MET A 45 -2.83 -11.35 -12.77
CA MET A 45 -3.38 -10.52 -13.84
C MET A 45 -4.18 -11.35 -14.84
N ASP A 46 -3.67 -12.50 -15.27
CA ASP A 46 -4.35 -13.42 -16.18
C ASP A 46 -5.69 -13.88 -15.58
N GLN A 47 -5.70 -14.27 -14.31
CA GLN A 47 -6.92 -14.67 -13.61
C GLN A 47 -7.94 -13.51 -13.52
N LEU A 48 -7.50 -12.28 -13.26
CA LEU A 48 -8.40 -11.11 -13.23
C LEU A 48 -8.96 -10.79 -14.62
N ALA A 49 -8.17 -10.94 -15.67
CA ALA A 49 -8.60 -10.71 -17.05
C ALA A 49 -9.67 -11.72 -17.51
N GLU A 50 -9.59 -12.97 -17.03
CA GLU A 50 -10.60 -14.00 -17.28
C GLU A 50 -11.85 -13.86 -16.40
N THR A 51 -11.77 -13.07 -15.33
CA THR A 51 -12.89 -12.83 -14.43
C THR A 51 -13.82 -11.76 -15.02
N PRO A 52 -15.14 -12.00 -15.21
CA PRO A 52 -16.04 -11.03 -15.85
C PRO A 52 -16.22 -9.70 -15.10
N SER A 53 -16.12 -9.71 -13.77
CA SER A 53 -16.28 -8.53 -12.91
C SER A 53 -15.33 -8.67 -11.71
N PRO A 54 -14.01 -8.52 -11.94
CA PRO A 54 -13.02 -8.73 -10.89
C PRO A 54 -13.15 -7.64 -9.82
N ARG A 55 -12.92 -8.02 -8.57
CA ARG A 55 -12.97 -7.12 -7.42
C ARG A 55 -11.61 -7.01 -6.78
N VAL A 56 -11.02 -5.81 -6.80
CA VAL A 56 -9.71 -5.54 -6.22
C VAL A 56 -9.82 -4.48 -5.14
N CYS A 57 -9.24 -4.76 -3.98
CA CYS A 57 -9.11 -3.79 -2.90
C CYS A 57 -7.64 -3.38 -2.73
N GLU A 58 -7.37 -2.09 -2.62
CA GLU A 58 -6.09 -1.57 -2.15
C GLU A 58 -6.26 -0.99 -0.73
N ILE A 59 -5.47 -1.49 0.21
CA ILE A 59 -5.39 -0.97 1.58
C ILE A 59 -4.22 0.02 1.66
N ALA A 60 -4.41 1.11 2.41
CA ALA A 60 -3.50 2.25 2.43
C ALA A 60 -3.31 2.87 1.03
N ALA A 61 -4.44 3.11 0.35
CA ALA A 61 -4.49 3.54 -1.05
C ALA A 61 -3.83 4.91 -1.33
N GLY A 62 -3.62 5.76 -0.33
CA GLY A 62 -2.97 7.06 -0.49
C GLY A 62 -3.67 7.94 -1.52
N THR A 63 -3.01 8.23 -2.64
CA THR A 63 -3.56 9.02 -3.76
C THR A 63 -4.39 8.20 -4.75
N ALA A 64 -4.59 6.91 -4.46
CA ALA A 64 -5.20 5.90 -5.34
C ALA A 64 -4.48 5.72 -6.69
N ILE A 65 -3.21 6.15 -6.80
CA ILE A 65 -2.47 6.10 -8.06
C ILE A 65 -2.32 4.66 -8.59
N TRP A 66 -2.08 3.69 -7.71
CA TRP A 66 -1.97 2.28 -8.11
C TRP A 66 -3.29 1.75 -8.66
N LEU A 67 -4.43 2.02 -8.01
CA LEU A 67 -5.75 1.67 -8.55
C LEU A 67 -6.04 2.37 -9.88
N LYS A 68 -5.63 3.64 -10.05
CA LYS A 68 -5.80 4.38 -11.31
C LYS A 68 -5.00 3.77 -12.46
N GLU A 69 -3.78 3.28 -12.21
CA GLU A 69 -3.01 2.55 -13.22
C GLU A 69 -3.62 1.18 -13.49
N LEU A 70 -4.04 0.45 -12.45
CA LEU A 70 -4.68 -0.87 -12.60
C LEU A 70 -5.97 -0.78 -13.42
N ALA A 71 -6.79 0.26 -13.19
CA ALA A 71 -8.04 0.50 -13.91
C ALA A 71 -7.85 0.60 -15.44
N LYS A 72 -6.67 1.01 -15.91
CA LYS A 72 -6.36 1.08 -17.36
C LYS A 72 -6.15 -0.29 -17.99
N THR A 73 -5.86 -1.30 -17.17
CA THR A 73 -5.50 -2.66 -17.61
C THR A 73 -6.65 -3.65 -17.47
N LEU A 74 -7.61 -3.38 -16.57
CA LEU A 74 -8.74 -4.26 -16.28
C LEU A 74 -9.99 -3.89 -17.10
N PRO A 75 -10.94 -4.82 -17.28
CA PRO A 75 -12.24 -4.52 -17.88
C PRO A 75 -12.98 -3.42 -17.11
N ALA A 76 -13.78 -2.60 -17.79
CA ALA A 76 -14.57 -1.54 -17.17
C ALA A 76 -15.60 -2.06 -16.14
N SER A 77 -15.91 -3.36 -16.17
CA SER A 77 -16.73 -4.07 -15.18
C SER A 77 -16.01 -4.41 -13.88
N ALA A 78 -14.69 -4.17 -13.79
CA ALA A 78 -13.91 -4.37 -12.57
C ALA A 78 -14.34 -3.39 -11.49
N GLU A 79 -14.51 -3.87 -10.25
CA GLU A 79 -14.76 -3.04 -9.07
C GLU A 79 -13.43 -2.82 -8.34
N LEU A 80 -13.05 -1.55 -8.20
CA LEU A 80 -11.79 -1.15 -7.57
C LEU A 80 -12.08 -0.33 -6.31
N VAL A 81 -11.59 -0.78 -5.16
CA VAL A 81 -11.89 -0.17 -3.86
C VAL A 81 -10.59 0.22 -3.17
N GLY A 82 -10.37 1.52 -2.95
CA GLY A 82 -9.24 2.03 -2.19
C GLY A 82 -9.66 2.40 -0.78
N LEU A 83 -9.04 1.82 0.24
CA LEU A 83 -9.35 2.10 1.63
C LEU A 83 -8.11 2.64 2.34
N ASP A 84 -8.24 3.75 3.06
CA ASP A 84 -7.12 4.41 3.75
C ASP A 84 -7.55 5.01 5.09
N PHE A 85 -6.62 5.13 6.02
CA PHE A 85 -6.84 5.82 7.30
C PHE A 85 -6.81 7.34 7.13
N ASP A 86 -6.00 7.85 6.19
CA ASP A 86 -5.84 9.27 5.92
C ASP A 86 -6.36 9.62 4.52
N VAL A 87 -7.66 9.94 4.49
CA VAL A 87 -8.41 10.28 3.28
C VAL A 87 -8.10 11.67 2.72
N SER A 88 -7.26 12.48 3.39
CA SER A 88 -6.93 13.85 2.94
C SER A 88 -6.18 13.89 1.60
N LYS A 89 -5.63 12.74 1.18
CA LYS A 89 -4.85 12.57 -0.04
C LYS A 89 -5.68 11.97 -1.19
N PHE A 90 -6.95 11.65 -0.93
CA PHE A 90 -7.83 11.14 -1.98
C PHE A 90 -8.03 12.19 -3.07
N PRO A 91 -7.97 11.79 -4.35
CA PRO A 91 -8.33 12.68 -5.44
C PRO A 91 -9.82 13.04 -5.35
N GLU A 92 -10.17 14.17 -5.96
CA GLU A 92 -11.58 14.54 -6.14
C GLU A 92 -12.34 13.45 -6.92
N PRO A 93 -13.62 13.19 -6.60
CA PRO A 93 -14.40 12.15 -7.26
C PRO A 93 -14.43 12.26 -8.79
N GLU A 94 -14.42 13.47 -9.35
CA GLU A 94 -14.44 13.72 -10.79
C GLU A 94 -13.13 13.32 -11.48
N ALA A 95 -12.03 13.18 -10.73
CA ALA A 95 -10.74 12.74 -11.23
C ALA A 95 -10.57 11.20 -11.20
N LEU A 96 -11.56 10.47 -10.69
CA LEU A 96 -11.56 9.01 -10.61
C LEU A 96 -12.31 8.37 -11.79
N PRO A 97 -11.80 7.25 -12.35
CA PRO A 97 -12.61 6.34 -13.14
C PRO A 97 -13.88 5.92 -12.39
N SER A 98 -14.99 5.74 -13.11
CA SER A 98 -16.30 5.43 -12.51
C SER A 98 -16.37 4.09 -11.77
N ASN A 99 -15.35 3.25 -11.93
CA ASN A 99 -15.23 1.94 -11.31
C ASN A 99 -14.29 1.93 -10.10
N ILE A 100 -13.74 3.08 -9.70
CA ILE A 100 -12.98 3.26 -8.45
C ILE A 100 -13.88 3.90 -7.39
N SER A 101 -13.88 3.32 -6.19
CA SER A 101 -14.47 3.92 -4.99
C SER A 101 -13.43 4.01 -3.89
N LEU A 102 -13.46 5.09 -3.11
CA LEU A 102 -12.51 5.33 -2.02
C LEU A 102 -13.25 5.46 -0.68
N GLY A 103 -12.64 4.98 0.40
CA GLY A 103 -13.26 4.95 1.72
C GLY A 103 -12.26 5.05 2.88
N PHE A 104 -12.75 5.50 4.03
CA PHE A 104 -12.00 5.50 5.27
C PHE A 104 -12.06 4.13 5.95
N VAL A 105 -10.91 3.61 6.40
CA VAL A 105 -10.81 2.46 7.32
C VAL A 105 -9.61 2.58 8.25
N ASP A 106 -9.69 1.96 9.42
CA ASP A 106 -8.50 1.57 10.18
C ASP A 106 -8.25 0.07 9.92
N ALA A 107 -7.13 -0.28 9.31
CA ALA A 107 -6.77 -1.67 8.99
C ALA A 107 -6.54 -2.54 10.24
N TYR A 108 -6.40 -1.92 11.43
CA TYR A 108 -6.31 -2.64 12.70
C TYR A 108 -7.67 -2.94 13.34
N GLU A 109 -8.74 -2.37 12.81
CA GLU A 109 -10.11 -2.67 13.22
C GLU A 109 -10.76 -3.68 12.26
N PRO A 110 -11.79 -4.43 12.71
CA PRO A 110 -12.55 -5.29 11.82
C PRO A 110 -13.15 -4.51 10.65
N PHE A 111 -12.91 -4.97 9.42
CA PHE A 111 -13.48 -4.35 8.23
C PHE A 111 -15.01 -4.47 8.22
N PRO A 112 -15.73 -3.43 7.72
CA PRO A 112 -17.18 -3.48 7.52
C PRO A 112 -17.65 -4.77 6.84
N MET A 113 -18.81 -5.29 7.25
CA MET A 113 -19.35 -6.55 6.74
C MET A 113 -19.50 -6.55 5.22
N GLU A 114 -19.78 -5.37 4.65
CA GLU A 114 -19.88 -5.19 3.22
C GLU A 114 -18.56 -5.41 2.48
N TYR A 115 -17.40 -5.52 3.13
CA TYR A 115 -16.11 -5.79 2.49
C TYR A 115 -15.59 -7.21 2.72
N GLN A 116 -16.21 -7.97 3.63
CA GLN A 116 -15.74 -9.30 4.02
C GLN A 116 -16.00 -10.35 2.94
N ASN A 117 -15.04 -11.23 2.69
CA ASN A 117 -15.11 -12.32 1.73
C ASN A 117 -15.49 -11.90 0.29
N ARG A 118 -15.04 -10.74 -0.17
CA ARG A 118 -15.49 -10.14 -1.43
C ARG A 118 -14.45 -10.06 -2.52
N PHE A 119 -13.19 -9.85 -2.18
CA PHE A 119 -12.18 -9.43 -3.14
C PHE A 119 -11.41 -10.60 -3.73
N ASP A 120 -11.19 -10.55 -5.04
CA ASP A 120 -10.28 -11.45 -5.77
C ASP A 120 -8.83 -11.16 -5.39
N VAL A 121 -8.50 -9.89 -5.18
CA VAL A 121 -7.18 -9.41 -4.78
C VAL A 121 -7.33 -8.35 -3.69
N VAL A 122 -6.54 -8.49 -2.63
CA VAL A 122 -6.27 -7.42 -1.65
C VAL A 122 -4.80 -7.05 -1.82
N HIS A 123 -4.54 -5.81 -2.20
CA HIS A 123 -3.21 -5.24 -2.39
C HIS A 123 -2.86 -4.33 -1.20
N LEU A 124 -1.59 -4.38 -0.81
CA LEU A 124 -0.99 -3.53 0.21
C LEU A 124 0.45 -3.21 -0.18
N ARG A 125 0.85 -1.93 -0.13
CA ARG A 125 2.21 -1.51 -0.47
C ARG A 125 2.79 -0.50 0.50
N HIS A 126 4.07 -0.66 0.85
CA HIS A 126 4.83 0.25 1.75
C HIS A 126 4.21 0.40 3.15
N PHE A 127 3.55 -0.63 3.65
CA PHE A 127 2.83 -0.59 4.92
C PHE A 127 3.68 -1.05 6.11
N ILE A 128 4.81 -1.73 5.89
CA ILE A 128 5.66 -2.25 6.97
C ILE A 128 6.09 -1.14 7.95
N LEU A 129 6.30 0.08 7.46
CA LEU A 129 6.67 1.23 8.29
C LEU A 129 5.49 1.87 9.03
N ALA A 130 4.27 1.43 8.76
CA ALA A 130 3.05 1.77 9.49
C ALA A 130 2.58 0.63 10.41
N THR A 131 3.35 -0.46 10.52
CA THR A 131 3.00 -1.60 11.37
C THR A 131 3.10 -1.24 12.86
N LYS A 132 2.02 -1.47 13.62
CA LYS A 132 2.01 -1.35 15.08
C LYS A 132 2.71 -2.58 15.67
N LYS A 133 3.61 -2.36 16.64
CA LYS A 133 4.23 -3.43 17.43
C LYS A 133 3.15 -4.39 17.95
N ASP A 134 3.40 -5.70 17.86
CA ASP A 134 2.50 -6.77 18.32
C ASP A 134 1.15 -6.88 17.57
N HIS A 135 0.89 -6.07 16.52
CA HIS A 135 -0.37 -6.09 15.76
C HIS A 135 -0.24 -6.71 14.36
N GLY A 136 0.94 -7.22 13.97
CA GLY A 136 1.15 -7.80 12.64
C GLY A 136 0.21 -8.97 12.33
N VAL A 137 -0.01 -9.87 13.30
CA VAL A 137 -0.95 -10.99 13.14
C VAL A 137 -2.38 -10.51 12.97
N LEU A 138 -2.81 -9.55 13.79
CA LEU A 138 -4.15 -8.95 13.70
C LEU A 138 -4.36 -8.28 12.34
N LEU A 139 -3.39 -7.50 11.88
CA LEU A 139 -3.43 -6.86 10.57
C LEU A 139 -3.61 -7.89 9.47
N VAL A 140 -2.79 -8.95 9.43
CA VAL A 140 -2.92 -10.01 8.42
C VAL A 140 -4.28 -10.70 8.51
N GLN A 141 -4.79 -10.98 9.72
CA GLN A 141 -6.12 -11.56 9.89
C GLN A 141 -7.23 -10.67 9.33
N ASN A 142 -7.17 -9.36 9.59
CA ASN A 142 -8.12 -8.40 9.05
C ASN A 142 -8.03 -8.35 7.52
N LEU A 143 -6.83 -8.28 6.94
CA LEU A 143 -6.64 -8.28 5.48
C LEU A 143 -7.18 -9.55 4.83
N LEU A 144 -6.93 -10.72 5.44
CA LEU A 144 -7.45 -12.00 4.95
C LEU A 144 -8.97 -12.08 5.02
N SER A 145 -9.62 -11.39 5.97
CA SER A 145 -11.09 -11.36 6.08
C SER A 145 -11.79 -10.71 4.88
N LEU A 146 -11.07 -9.89 4.12
CA LEU A 146 -11.57 -9.24 2.90
C LEU A 146 -11.62 -10.19 1.70
N LEU A 147 -10.76 -11.22 1.69
CA LEU A 147 -10.59 -12.11 0.54
C LEU A 147 -11.74 -13.10 0.44
N ARG A 148 -12.30 -13.25 -0.76
CA ARG A 148 -13.14 -14.41 -1.05
C ARG A 148 -12.30 -15.70 -0.97
N PRO A 149 -12.91 -16.88 -0.83
CA PRO A 149 -12.20 -18.14 -0.97
C PRO A 149 -11.41 -18.21 -2.30
N GLY A 150 -10.10 -18.47 -2.19
CA GLY A 150 -9.18 -18.52 -3.33
C GLY A 150 -8.72 -17.17 -3.88
N GLY A 151 -8.97 -16.06 -3.16
CA GLY A 151 -8.40 -14.75 -3.50
C GLY A 151 -6.94 -14.61 -3.08
N TRP A 152 -6.29 -13.54 -3.56
CA TRP A 152 -4.87 -13.26 -3.36
C TRP A 152 -4.63 -12.08 -2.43
N LEU A 153 -3.81 -12.27 -1.40
CA LEU A 153 -3.16 -11.15 -0.70
C LEU A 153 -1.85 -10.84 -1.41
N VAL A 154 -1.71 -9.62 -1.94
CA VAL A 154 -0.49 -9.14 -2.57
C VAL A 154 0.09 -8.03 -1.69
N TRP A 155 1.14 -8.37 -0.96
CA TRP A 155 1.87 -7.44 -0.09
C TRP A 155 3.22 -7.11 -0.71
N VAL A 156 3.40 -5.85 -1.11
CA VAL A 156 4.63 -5.35 -1.74
C VAL A 156 5.39 -4.42 -0.78
N GLU A 157 6.65 -4.73 -0.53
CA GLU A 157 7.51 -3.90 0.33
C GLU A 157 8.83 -3.56 -0.31
N ALA A 158 9.32 -2.37 0.04
CA ALA A 158 10.71 -2.03 -0.14
C ALA A 158 11.48 -2.60 1.06
N GLY A 159 12.10 -3.77 0.88
CA GLY A 159 13.07 -4.27 1.84
C GLY A 159 14.32 -3.38 1.84
N ALA A 160 15.04 -3.31 2.97
CA ALA A 160 16.41 -2.84 2.91
C ALA A 160 17.14 -3.79 1.95
N PRO A 161 17.68 -3.29 0.82
CA PRO A 161 18.62 -4.11 0.10
C PRO A 161 19.71 -4.51 1.11
N LEU A 162 20.27 -5.69 0.96
CA LEU A 162 21.65 -5.94 1.40
C LEU A 162 22.51 -4.93 0.62
N ALA A 163 22.51 -3.67 1.06
CA ALA A 163 23.23 -2.61 0.43
C ALA A 163 24.70 -2.95 0.65
N SER A 164 25.39 -3.26 -0.44
CA SER A 164 26.83 -3.44 -0.47
C SER A 164 27.44 -2.28 -1.25
N ALA A 165 28.49 -1.67 -0.71
CA ALA A 165 29.31 -0.72 -1.43
C ALA A 165 30.60 -1.46 -1.78
N GLU A 166 30.98 -1.45 -3.05
CA GLU A 166 32.25 -2.01 -3.51
C GLU A 166 33.05 -0.94 -4.27
N PRO A 167 34.21 -0.48 -3.74
CA PRO A 167 34.81 -0.91 -2.47
C PRO A 167 33.96 -0.50 -1.24
N PRO A 168 34.09 -1.21 -0.10
CA PRO A 168 33.38 -0.86 1.13
C PRO A 168 33.61 0.59 1.52
N SER A 169 32.55 1.30 1.92
CA SER A 169 32.63 2.72 2.31
C SER A 169 32.04 2.95 3.69
N GLU A 170 32.63 3.89 4.44
CA GLU A 170 32.12 4.33 5.74
C GLU A 170 30.67 4.84 5.65
N ALA A 171 30.29 5.43 4.51
CA ALA A 171 28.95 5.90 4.25
C ALA A 171 27.90 4.78 4.36
N LEU A 172 28.23 3.56 3.92
CA LEU A 172 27.31 2.41 4.02
C LEU A 172 27.03 2.05 5.49
N PHE A 173 28.05 2.05 6.36
CA PHE A 173 27.88 1.78 7.78
C PHE A 173 27.01 2.84 8.47
N GLN A 174 27.11 4.10 8.04
CA GLN A 174 26.23 5.17 8.55
C GLN A 174 24.77 4.95 8.15
N VAL A 175 24.51 4.51 6.91
CA VAL A 175 23.13 4.15 6.48
C VAL A 175 22.58 3.00 7.32
N GLN A 176 23.36 1.92 7.51
CA GLN A 176 22.95 0.80 8.36
C GLN A 176 22.66 1.24 9.81
N LYS A 177 23.48 2.15 10.36
CA LYS A 177 23.26 2.72 11.71
C LYS A 177 21.99 3.58 11.78
N ILE A 178 21.70 4.38 10.75
CA ILE A 178 20.47 5.16 10.66
C ILE A 178 19.26 4.22 10.63
N TYR A 179 19.29 3.18 9.79
CA TYR A 179 18.22 2.17 9.73
C TYR A 179 18.02 1.47 11.08
N TYR A 180 19.10 0.99 11.70
CA TYR A 180 19.02 0.35 13.01
C TYR A 180 18.44 1.29 14.08
N ASN A 181 18.86 2.56 14.11
CA ASN A 181 18.32 3.56 15.03
C ASN A 181 16.84 3.86 14.76
N PHE A 182 16.45 3.91 13.48
CA PHE A 182 15.07 4.09 13.07
C PHE A 182 14.19 2.92 13.55
N ILE A 183 14.61 1.67 13.30
CA ILE A 183 13.87 0.47 13.71
C ILE A 183 13.70 0.46 15.24
N LYS A 184 14.76 0.78 16.00
CA LYS A 184 14.67 0.93 17.45
C LYS A 184 13.74 2.05 17.91
N ALA A 185 13.80 3.21 17.27
CA ALA A 185 12.96 4.36 17.62
C ALA A 185 11.48 4.11 17.30
N ALA A 186 11.19 3.37 16.23
CA ALA A 186 9.84 2.97 15.84
C ALA A 186 9.28 1.80 16.68
N GLY A 187 10.08 1.22 17.58
CA GLY A 187 9.67 0.07 18.40
C GLY A 187 9.43 -1.22 17.60
N LEU A 188 9.98 -1.29 16.39
CA LEU A 188 9.91 -2.45 15.51
C LEU A 188 10.91 -3.52 15.99
N GLU A 189 10.55 -4.80 15.89
CA GLU A 189 11.42 -5.91 16.29
C GLU A 189 12.60 -6.06 15.31
N ILE A 190 13.78 -6.41 15.84
CA ILE A 190 15.05 -6.54 15.11
C ILE A 190 15.55 -8.01 15.08
N GLU A 191 14.78 -8.93 15.67
CA GLU A 191 15.14 -10.35 15.78
C GLU A 191 14.60 -11.20 14.64
#